data_AF-A0A1X3DGB2-F1
#
_entry.id   AF-A0A1X3DGB2-F1
#
_cell.length_a   1.000
_cell.length_b   1.000
_cell.length_c   1.000
_cell.angle_alpha   90.00
_cell.angle_beta   90.00
_cell.angle_gamma   90.00
#
_symmetry.space_group_name_H-M   'P 1'
#
loop_
_entity.id
_entity.type
_entity.pdbx_description
1 polymer ?
#
loop_
_entity_poly.entity_id
_entity_poly.type
_entity_poly.pdbx_seq_one_letter_code
_entity_poly.pdbx_strand_id
1 'polypeptide(L)'
;MPKTDNSDPQAEARPSDQEVFSRLSPYAKGGLITDGFFKMIFNEGSKKIELDIIQPHHFTGQPQIETLRDIEGALVGYYGYARVAEQRLDDNREQYAVDHHYFMHYADPTLMKRPVGLENITYNGKMLYQYKAYPNNPSEADVEAVYSGKDKTLSMTITSREDGVWKLHQDRTPKSPAFVNVDESGNVAGNLMFLSNESTKVVPDGHFIGGLYGKNGSVLNGRAFSEQRDKEWQGVVGATAVAKPAP
;
A
#
# COMPACT_ATOMS: atom_id res chain seq x y z
N MET A 1 -24.02 -51.42 -3.74
CA MET A 1 -22.87 -50.82 -3.04
C MET A 1 -22.72 -49.40 -3.54
N PRO A 2 -22.83 -48.36 -2.69
CA PRO A 2 -22.49 -47.00 -3.10
C PRO A 2 -20.98 -46.83 -3.07
N LYS A 3 -20.40 -46.30 -4.15
CA LYS A 3 -19.00 -45.87 -4.20
C LYS A 3 -18.89 -44.57 -3.41
N THR A 4 -18.17 -44.61 -2.30
CA THR A 4 -17.71 -43.42 -1.58
C THR A 4 -16.67 -42.72 -2.44
N ASP A 5 -17.04 -41.53 -2.93
CA ASP A 5 -16.14 -40.61 -3.62
C ASP A 5 -15.30 -39.90 -2.54
N ASN A 6 -14.16 -40.50 -2.20
CA ASN A 6 -13.13 -39.86 -1.37
C ASN A 6 -12.28 -38.96 -2.27
N SER A 7 -12.87 -37.86 -2.75
CA SER A 7 -12.06 -36.73 -3.19
C SER A 7 -11.83 -35.84 -1.97
N ASP A 8 -10.71 -36.04 -1.29
CA ASP A 8 -10.17 -35.00 -0.42
C ASP A 8 -10.12 -33.69 -1.23
N PRO A 9 -10.60 -32.56 -0.68
CA PRO A 9 -10.46 -31.28 -1.37
C PRO A 9 -8.97 -31.04 -1.60
N GLN A 10 -8.53 -31.10 -2.85
CA GLN A 10 -7.18 -30.72 -3.24
C GLN A 10 -6.96 -29.31 -2.70
N ALA A 11 -6.06 -29.18 -1.72
CA ALA A 11 -5.59 -27.87 -1.29
C ALA A 11 -5.10 -27.13 -2.54
N GLU A 12 -5.75 -26.04 -2.90
CA GLU A 12 -5.33 -25.21 -4.03
C GLU A 12 -3.83 -24.91 -3.85
N ALA A 13 -3.03 -25.32 -4.82
CA ALA A 13 -1.60 -25.10 -4.78
C ALA A 13 -1.35 -23.59 -4.77
N ARG A 14 -0.80 -23.10 -3.66
CA ARG A 14 -0.46 -21.69 -3.50
C ARG A 14 0.61 -21.30 -4.52
N PRO A 15 0.51 -20.13 -5.18
CA PRO A 15 1.56 -19.64 -6.06
C PRO A 15 2.86 -19.41 -5.27
N SER A 16 3.98 -19.70 -5.90
CA SER A 16 5.31 -19.39 -5.39
C SER A 16 5.58 -17.88 -5.38
N ASP A 17 6.55 -17.43 -4.57
CA ASP A 17 6.97 -16.03 -4.56
C ASP A 17 7.39 -15.54 -5.95
N GLN A 18 8.07 -16.38 -6.73
CA GLN A 18 8.48 -16.05 -8.09
C GLN A 18 7.27 -15.87 -9.04
N GLU A 19 6.25 -16.71 -8.92
CA GLU A 19 5.01 -16.57 -9.69
C GLU A 19 4.26 -15.30 -9.30
N VAL A 20 4.12 -15.02 -7.99
CA VAL A 20 3.51 -13.78 -7.52
C VAL A 20 4.32 -12.58 -8.01
N PHE A 21 5.65 -12.58 -7.86
CA PHE A 21 6.50 -11.49 -8.30
C PHE A 21 6.35 -11.21 -9.81
N SER A 22 6.23 -12.24 -10.64
CA SER A 22 5.95 -12.07 -12.07
C SER A 22 4.63 -11.36 -12.36
N ARG A 23 3.64 -11.51 -11.48
CA ARG A 23 2.31 -10.84 -11.51
C ARG A 23 2.25 -9.53 -10.76
N LEU A 24 3.26 -9.21 -9.94
CA LEU A 24 3.49 -7.85 -9.45
C LEU A 24 4.22 -7.02 -10.51
N SER A 25 4.92 -7.70 -11.42
CA SER A 25 5.60 -7.15 -12.58
C SER A 25 4.75 -6.81 -13.83
N PRO A 26 3.41 -6.91 -13.98
CA PRO A 26 2.69 -6.52 -15.20
C PRO A 26 2.48 -5.00 -15.36
N TYR A 27 2.59 -4.23 -14.27
CA TYR A 27 2.89 -2.78 -14.35
C TYR A 27 4.35 -2.52 -14.72
N ALA A 28 5.08 -3.60 -14.94
CA ALA A 28 6.45 -3.68 -15.36
C ALA A 28 6.61 -4.64 -16.55
N LYS A 29 6.02 -4.38 -17.73
CA LYS A 29 6.28 -5.23 -18.91
C LYS A 29 7.80 -5.42 -19.08
N GLY A 30 8.33 -6.61 -18.77
CA GLY A 30 9.76 -6.89 -18.76
C GLY A 30 10.57 -6.42 -17.52
N GLY A 31 9.94 -6.21 -16.36
CA GLY A 31 10.61 -5.72 -15.14
C GLY A 31 10.71 -4.18 -15.05
N LEU A 32 10.16 -3.44 -16.00
CA LEU A 32 10.23 -1.98 -16.13
C LEU A 32 8.95 -1.29 -15.68
N ILE A 33 8.90 -0.66 -14.50
CA ILE A 33 7.77 0.23 -14.17
C ILE A 33 7.66 1.28 -15.29
N THR A 34 6.44 1.51 -15.77
CA THR A 34 6.03 2.10 -17.07
C THR A 34 6.66 3.43 -17.51
N ASP A 35 7.55 4.02 -16.73
CA ASP A 35 8.28 5.24 -17.08
C ASP A 35 9.76 5.01 -17.45
N GLY A 36 10.23 3.76 -17.49
CA GLY A 36 11.55 3.45 -18.05
C GLY A 36 12.75 3.72 -17.14
N PHE A 37 12.52 4.23 -15.93
CA PHE A 37 13.58 4.77 -15.07
C PHE A 37 14.25 3.74 -14.16
N PHE A 38 13.50 2.75 -13.67
CA PHE A 38 13.99 1.76 -12.72
C PHE A 38 13.26 0.43 -12.91
N LYS A 39 13.86 -0.62 -12.36
CA LYS A 39 13.33 -1.99 -12.37
C LYS A 39 13.21 -2.53 -10.95
N MET A 40 12.30 -3.49 -10.79
CA MET A 40 12.18 -4.28 -9.55
C MET A 40 12.92 -5.60 -9.71
N ILE A 41 13.64 -6.00 -8.66
CA ILE A 41 14.36 -7.27 -8.59
C ILE A 41 13.85 -8.02 -7.36
N PHE A 42 13.51 -9.29 -7.51
CA PHE A 42 13.22 -10.15 -6.36
C PHE A 42 14.47 -10.90 -5.92
N ASN A 43 14.84 -10.74 -4.65
CA ASN A 43 15.95 -11.42 -4.03
C ASN A 43 15.41 -12.58 -3.19
N GLU A 44 15.50 -13.79 -3.74
CA GLU A 44 15.06 -15.04 -3.09
C GLU A 44 15.75 -15.28 -1.73
N GLY A 45 17.01 -14.88 -1.60
CA GLY A 45 17.80 -15.07 -0.38
C GLY A 45 17.31 -14.19 0.78
N SER A 46 17.02 -12.92 0.50
CA SER A 46 16.50 -11.97 1.50
C SER A 46 14.97 -11.97 1.58
N LYS A 47 14.29 -12.62 0.63
CA LYS A 47 12.84 -12.59 0.47
C LYS A 47 12.29 -11.17 0.30
N LYS A 48 13.08 -10.26 -0.30
CA LYS A 48 12.72 -8.86 -0.52
C LYS A 48 12.68 -8.50 -2.00
N ILE A 49 11.85 -7.53 -2.32
CA ILE A 49 11.91 -6.79 -3.57
C ILE A 49 12.90 -5.62 -3.37
N GLU A 50 13.75 -5.39 -4.36
CA GLU A 50 14.73 -4.32 -4.41
C GLU A 50 14.49 -3.47 -5.67
N LEU A 51 14.89 -2.20 -5.61
CA LEU A 51 14.81 -1.26 -6.73
C LEU A 51 16.21 -1.03 -7.30
N ASP A 52 16.34 -1.09 -8.62
CA ASP A 52 17.57 -0.81 -9.33
C ASP A 52 17.32 0.20 -10.45
N ILE A 53 18.24 1.13 -10.65
CA ILE A 53 18.09 2.23 -11.61
C ILE A 53 18.51 1.78 -13.01
N ILE A 54 17.76 2.24 -14.02
CA ILE A 54 18.10 2.01 -15.42
C ILE A 54 18.98 3.17 -15.88
N GLN A 55 20.18 2.87 -16.38
CA GLN A 55 21.09 3.89 -16.91
C GLN A 55 20.47 4.59 -18.13
N PRO A 56 20.67 5.90 -18.30
CA PRO A 56 21.60 6.79 -17.59
C PRO A 56 20.98 7.53 -16.38
N HIS A 57 19.85 7.06 -15.85
CA HIS A 57 19.16 7.72 -14.75
C HIS A 57 19.86 7.51 -13.41
N HIS A 58 19.49 8.31 -12.42
CA HIS A 58 19.93 8.16 -11.04
C HIS A 58 18.80 8.46 -10.06
N PHE A 59 18.81 7.77 -8.92
CA PHE A 59 17.92 8.11 -7.83
C PHE A 59 18.35 9.43 -7.19
N THR A 60 17.39 10.31 -6.92
CA THR A 60 17.58 11.55 -6.16
C THR A 60 17.13 11.33 -4.71
N GLY A 61 18.02 10.77 -3.90
CA GLY A 61 17.73 10.33 -2.53
C GLY A 61 17.87 8.83 -2.38
N GLN A 62 17.30 8.27 -1.31
CA GLN A 62 17.31 6.83 -1.05
C GLN A 62 15.94 6.26 -1.43
N PRO A 63 15.82 5.44 -2.48
CA PRO A 63 14.56 4.76 -2.75
C PRO A 63 14.26 3.77 -1.63
N GLN A 64 12.98 3.58 -1.33
CA GLN A 64 12.52 2.63 -0.32
C GLN A 64 11.43 1.76 -0.91
N ILE A 65 11.53 0.45 -0.69
CA ILE A 65 10.49 -0.50 -1.07
C ILE A 65 10.38 -1.56 0.02
N GLU A 66 9.14 -1.85 0.39
CA GLU A 66 8.82 -2.83 1.40
C GLU A 66 7.97 -3.93 0.77
N THR A 67 8.34 -5.16 1.09
CA THR A 67 7.65 -6.35 0.61
C THR A 67 6.51 -6.69 1.55
N LEU A 68 5.31 -6.85 1.02
CA LEU A 68 4.13 -7.27 1.77
C LEU A 68 3.98 -8.78 1.68
N ARG A 69 3.99 -9.42 2.84
CA ARG A 69 3.86 -10.87 3.00
C ARG A 69 2.66 -11.19 3.89
N ASP A 70 1.97 -12.26 3.57
CA ASP A 70 0.86 -12.70 4.41
C ASP A 70 1.34 -13.42 5.68
N ILE A 71 0.39 -13.88 6.51
CA ILE A 71 0.67 -14.53 7.79
C ILE A 71 1.51 -15.82 7.68
N GLU A 72 1.56 -16.43 6.49
CA GLU A 72 2.40 -17.60 6.20
C GLU A 72 3.71 -17.22 5.53
N GLY A 73 3.96 -15.93 5.35
CA GLY A 73 5.22 -15.40 4.87
C GLY A 73 5.42 -15.51 3.36
N ALA A 74 4.41 -15.80 2.54
CA ALA A 74 4.59 -15.65 1.08
C ALA A 74 4.22 -14.25 0.60
N LEU A 75 4.82 -13.92 -0.53
CA LEU A 75 4.69 -12.65 -1.20
C LEU A 75 3.25 -12.39 -1.60
N VAL A 76 2.78 -11.17 -1.33
CA VAL A 76 1.45 -10.68 -1.72
C VAL A 76 1.56 -9.40 -2.54
N GLY A 77 2.52 -8.53 -2.21
CA GLY A 77 2.63 -7.23 -2.84
C GLY A 77 3.83 -6.44 -2.36
N TYR A 78 3.81 -5.13 -2.63
CA TYR A 78 4.79 -4.17 -2.16
C TYR A 78 4.19 -2.78 -2.02
N TYR A 79 4.89 -1.92 -1.29
CA TYR A 79 4.70 -0.48 -1.32
C TYR A 79 6.05 0.21 -1.14
N GLY A 80 6.20 1.43 -1.64
CA GLY A 80 7.48 2.10 -1.63
C GLY A 80 7.43 3.49 -2.24
N TYR A 81 8.57 4.16 -2.22
CA TYR A 81 8.77 5.39 -2.95
C TYR A 81 10.14 5.40 -3.65
N ALA A 82 10.23 6.15 -4.74
CA ALA A 82 11.49 6.46 -5.40
C ALA A 82 11.43 7.86 -5.98
N ARG A 83 12.59 8.52 -6.03
CA ARG A 83 12.77 9.79 -6.74
C ARG A 83 13.83 9.60 -7.79
N VAL A 84 13.57 10.05 -9.01
CA VAL A 84 14.50 9.89 -10.14
C VAL A 84 14.65 11.23 -10.84
N ALA A 85 15.90 11.65 -11.07
CA ALA A 85 16.17 12.78 -11.96
C ALA A 85 16.37 12.29 -13.39
N GLU A 86 15.60 12.89 -14.30
CA GLU A 86 15.75 12.74 -15.74
C GLU A 86 16.41 13.99 -16.31
N GLN A 87 17.54 13.84 -16.99
CA GLN A 87 18.18 14.92 -17.73
C GLN A 87 17.47 15.10 -19.08
N ARG A 88 16.97 16.31 -19.33
CA ARG A 88 16.33 16.71 -20.58
C ARG A 88 17.06 17.90 -21.21
N LEU A 89 16.81 18.08 -22.51
CA LEU A 89 17.26 19.25 -23.26
C LEU A 89 16.05 20.12 -23.55
N ASP A 90 16.20 21.43 -23.41
CA ASP A 90 15.19 22.39 -23.87
C ASP A 90 15.35 22.66 -25.37
N ASP A 91 14.50 23.54 -25.91
CA ASP A 91 14.54 23.92 -27.34
C ASP A 91 15.87 24.57 -27.74
N ASN A 92 16.65 25.10 -26.78
CA ASN A 92 17.96 25.71 -26.98
C ASN A 92 19.12 24.72 -26.76
N ARG A 93 18.84 23.44 -26.49
CA ARG A 93 19.83 22.40 -26.12
C ARG A 93 20.54 22.67 -24.79
N GLU A 94 19.94 23.44 -23.90
CA GLU A 94 20.40 23.57 -22.52
C GLU A 94 19.90 22.38 -21.69
N GLN A 95 20.76 21.84 -20.84
CA GLN A 95 20.42 20.71 -19.96
C GLN A 95 19.62 21.19 -18.75
N TYR A 96 18.51 20.53 -18.48
CA TYR A 96 17.76 20.69 -17.25
C TYR A 96 17.32 19.33 -16.68
N ALA A 97 17.20 19.25 -15.35
CA ALA A 97 16.72 18.04 -14.69
C ALA A 97 15.22 18.14 -14.41
N VAL A 98 14.51 17.05 -14.67
CA VAL A 98 13.13 16.84 -14.21
C VAL A 98 13.16 15.78 -13.11
N ASP A 99 12.71 16.17 -11.92
CA ASP A 99 12.54 15.25 -10.80
C ASP A 99 11.18 14.56 -10.89
N HIS A 100 11.22 13.22 -10.94
CA HIS A 100 10.04 12.35 -10.93
C HIS A 100 9.88 11.67 -9.59
N HIS A 101 8.69 11.75 -9.02
CA HIS A 101 8.39 11.24 -7.68
C HIS A 101 7.38 10.11 -7.77
N TYR A 102 7.81 8.91 -7.40
CA TYR A 102 7.02 7.70 -7.48
C TYR A 102 6.58 7.26 -6.09
N PHE A 103 5.27 7.18 -5.89
CA PHE A 103 4.67 6.45 -4.77
C PHE A 103 4.07 5.17 -5.33
N MET A 104 4.76 4.06 -5.06
CA MET A 104 4.47 2.78 -5.70
C MET A 104 3.75 1.89 -4.70
N HIS A 105 2.68 1.25 -5.14
CA HIS A 105 2.04 0.19 -4.39
C HIS A 105 1.39 -0.79 -5.35
N TYR A 106 1.48 -2.07 -5.04
CA TYR A 106 0.77 -3.09 -5.78
C TYR A 106 0.66 -4.37 -4.96
N ALA A 107 -0.46 -5.07 -5.08
CA ALA A 107 -0.66 -6.39 -4.52
C ALA A 107 -1.36 -7.27 -5.56
N ASP A 108 -1.05 -8.57 -5.58
CA ASP A 108 -1.63 -9.52 -6.54
C ASP A 108 -3.17 -9.53 -6.39
N PRO A 109 -3.94 -9.05 -7.39
CA PRO A 109 -5.39 -8.97 -7.29
C PRO A 109 -6.06 -10.34 -7.14
N THR A 110 -5.40 -11.42 -7.55
CA THR A 110 -5.91 -12.79 -7.37
C THR A 110 -5.91 -13.22 -5.91
N LEU A 111 -5.11 -12.54 -5.07
CA LEU A 111 -5.04 -12.75 -3.63
C LEU A 111 -5.95 -11.78 -2.86
N MET A 112 -6.69 -10.91 -3.54
CA MET A 112 -7.59 -9.95 -2.94
C MET A 112 -8.87 -10.62 -2.46
N LYS A 113 -9.15 -10.56 -1.16
CA LYS A 113 -10.34 -11.19 -0.58
C LYS A 113 -10.66 -10.62 0.79
N ARG A 114 -11.95 -10.43 1.07
CA ARG A 114 -12.41 -10.16 2.42
C ARG A 114 -12.21 -11.39 3.32
N PRO A 115 -11.65 -11.24 4.54
CA PRO A 115 -11.53 -12.35 5.48
C PRO A 115 -12.89 -12.96 5.84
N VAL A 116 -12.94 -14.30 5.94
CA VAL A 116 -14.15 -15.07 6.27
C VAL A 116 -13.89 -15.91 7.53
N GLY A 117 -14.83 -15.91 8.47
CA GLY A 117 -14.78 -16.76 9.66
C GLY A 117 -13.79 -16.31 10.74
N LEU A 118 -13.20 -15.12 10.61
CA LEU A 118 -12.33 -14.52 11.62
C LEU A 118 -13.09 -13.43 12.39
N GLU A 119 -12.83 -13.31 13.70
CA GLU A 119 -13.45 -12.29 14.54
C GLU A 119 -12.91 -10.89 14.22
N ASN A 120 -11.67 -10.61 14.59
CA ASN A 120 -11.00 -9.33 14.33
C ASN A 120 -9.58 -9.58 13.83
N ILE A 121 -9.09 -8.72 12.94
CA ILE A 121 -7.71 -8.71 12.46
C ILE A 121 -7.15 -7.31 12.67
N THR A 122 -6.05 -7.21 13.42
CA THR A 122 -5.30 -5.96 13.61
C THR A 122 -4.14 -5.93 12.63
N TYR A 123 -3.93 -4.80 11.98
CA TYR A 123 -2.84 -4.56 11.03
C TYR A 123 -1.95 -3.43 11.53
N ASN A 124 -0.64 -3.63 11.43
CA ASN A 124 0.35 -2.60 11.69
C ASN A 124 1.22 -2.39 10.44
N GLY A 125 1.55 -1.15 10.16
CA GLY A 125 2.32 -0.81 8.97
C GLY A 125 2.71 0.65 8.90
N LYS A 126 2.95 1.13 7.68
CA LYS A 126 3.38 2.50 7.42
C LYS A 126 2.61 3.10 6.25
N MET A 127 2.46 4.42 6.31
CA MET A 127 2.17 5.26 5.15
C MET A 127 3.45 5.99 4.76
N LEU A 128 3.86 5.87 3.50
CA LEU A 128 4.91 6.69 2.91
C LEU A 128 4.21 7.76 2.09
N TYR A 129 4.46 9.04 2.38
CA TYR A 129 3.73 10.13 1.73
C TYR A 129 4.58 11.38 1.59
N GLN A 130 4.08 12.33 0.81
CA GLN A 130 4.75 13.61 0.61
C GLN A 130 3.76 14.71 0.25
N TYR A 131 4.01 15.89 0.82
CA TYR A 131 3.41 17.14 0.37
C TYR A 131 4.13 17.68 -0.85
N LYS A 132 3.37 18.09 -1.87
CA LYS A 132 3.88 18.72 -3.09
C LYS A 132 4.64 20.02 -2.82
N ALA A 133 4.25 20.76 -1.77
CA ALA A 133 4.95 21.96 -1.34
C ALA A 133 6.34 21.68 -0.73
N TYR A 134 6.58 20.45 -0.27
CA TYR A 134 7.83 20.02 0.35
C TYR A 134 8.39 18.77 -0.35
N PRO A 135 8.80 18.90 -1.63
CA PRO A 135 9.15 17.76 -2.49
C PRO A 135 10.44 17.02 -2.08
N ASN A 136 11.21 17.54 -1.13
CA ASN A 136 12.55 17.01 -0.89
C ASN A 136 12.62 15.85 0.10
N ASN A 137 11.63 15.68 0.99
CA ASN A 137 11.64 14.63 2.00
C ASN A 137 10.29 13.91 2.03
N PRO A 138 10.20 12.66 1.56
CA PRO A 138 9.03 11.84 1.86
C PRO A 138 8.99 11.55 3.35
N SER A 139 7.79 11.63 3.93
CA SER A 139 7.52 11.40 5.33
C SER A 139 6.95 10.01 5.55
N GLU A 140 7.14 9.51 6.77
CA GLU A 140 6.53 8.26 7.22
C GLU A 140 5.49 8.53 8.30
N ALA A 141 4.40 7.78 8.28
CA ALA A 141 3.41 7.76 9.35
C ALA A 141 3.09 6.31 9.73
N ASP A 142 2.83 6.08 11.02
CA ASP A 142 2.44 4.77 11.55
C ASP A 142 0.99 4.47 11.17
N VAL A 143 0.73 3.26 10.65
CA VAL A 143 -0.61 2.80 10.29
C VAL A 143 -1.06 1.72 11.25
N GLU A 144 -2.20 1.94 11.88
CA GLU A 144 -2.91 0.97 12.69
C GLU A 144 -4.32 0.80 12.13
N ALA A 145 -4.69 -0.43 11.78
CA ALA A 145 -6.03 -0.73 11.28
C ALA A 145 -6.63 -1.96 11.95
N VAL A 146 -7.96 -2.01 12.02
CA VAL A 146 -8.68 -3.16 12.56
C VAL A 146 -9.82 -3.52 11.62
N TYR A 147 -9.81 -4.75 11.13
CA TYR A 147 -10.96 -5.35 10.45
C TYR A 147 -11.85 -6.05 11.47
N SER A 148 -13.14 -5.66 11.54
CA SER A 148 -14.19 -6.37 12.26
C SER A 148 -14.83 -7.38 11.30
N GLY A 149 -14.65 -8.67 11.56
CA GLY A 149 -15.26 -9.74 10.77
C GLY A 149 -16.76 -9.91 11.01
N LYS A 150 -17.25 -9.49 12.19
CA LYS A 150 -18.68 -9.45 12.50
C LYS A 150 -19.40 -8.41 11.63
N ASP A 151 -18.87 -7.19 11.62
CA ASP A 151 -19.52 -6.06 10.94
C ASP A 151 -19.05 -5.90 9.50
N LYS A 152 -17.97 -6.60 9.12
CA LYS A 152 -17.31 -6.54 7.81
C LYS A 152 -16.82 -5.13 7.50
N THR A 153 -16.27 -4.46 8.52
CA THR A 153 -15.78 -3.08 8.44
C THR A 153 -14.30 -2.98 8.76
N LEU A 154 -13.65 -1.93 8.24
CA LEU A 154 -12.27 -1.58 8.55
C LEU A 154 -12.23 -0.19 9.20
N SER A 155 -11.63 -0.07 10.38
CA SER A 155 -11.17 1.19 10.93
C SER A 155 -9.67 1.34 10.68
N MET A 156 -9.19 2.57 10.45
CA MET A 156 -7.77 2.83 10.24
C MET A 156 -7.40 4.21 10.80
N THR A 157 -6.29 4.24 11.51
CA THR A 157 -5.63 5.45 12.01
C THR A 157 -4.22 5.52 11.44
N ILE A 158 -3.85 6.69 10.94
CA ILE A 158 -2.52 6.97 10.40
C ILE A 158 -1.94 8.12 11.23
N THR A 159 -0.81 7.88 11.89
CA THR A 159 -0.22 8.83 12.84
C THR A 159 1.14 9.30 12.36
N SER A 160 1.24 10.59 11.98
CA SER A 160 2.51 11.28 11.79
C SER A 160 2.88 12.01 13.08
N ARG A 161 4.12 11.81 13.55
CA ARG A 161 4.63 12.55 14.73
C ARG A 161 4.77 14.04 14.45
N GLU A 162 4.97 14.41 13.19
CA GLU A 162 5.21 15.78 12.77
C GLU A 162 3.89 16.50 12.47
N ASP A 163 3.01 15.87 11.70
CA ASP A 163 1.85 16.56 11.11
C ASP A 163 0.57 16.42 11.94
N GLY A 164 0.29 15.20 12.41
CA GLY A 164 -0.96 14.86 13.10
C GLY A 164 -1.49 13.48 12.76
N VAL A 165 -2.81 13.33 12.85
CA VAL A 165 -3.49 12.04 12.75
C VAL A 165 -4.57 12.08 11.67
N TRP A 166 -4.51 11.13 10.74
CA TRP A 166 -5.63 10.83 9.85
C TRP A 166 -6.44 9.65 10.39
N LYS A 167 -7.76 9.74 10.29
CA LYS A 167 -8.68 8.63 10.54
C LYS A 167 -9.50 8.35 9.31
N LEU A 168 -9.73 7.07 9.04
CA LEU A 168 -10.58 6.62 7.94
C LEU A 168 -12.05 6.70 8.35
N HIS A 169 -12.85 7.38 7.55
CA HIS A 169 -14.26 7.63 7.78
C HIS A 169 -15.10 7.25 6.56
N GLN A 170 -16.33 6.83 6.82
CA GLN A 170 -17.31 6.55 5.76
C GLN A 170 -17.68 7.79 4.96
N ASP A 171 -17.91 8.92 5.63
CA ASP A 171 -18.32 10.17 5.00
C ASP A 171 -17.36 11.31 5.32
N ARG A 172 -17.51 12.41 4.58
CA ARG A 172 -16.65 13.61 4.68
C ARG A 172 -17.02 14.53 5.83
N THR A 173 -17.35 13.97 6.99
CA THR A 173 -17.73 14.76 8.16
C THR A 173 -17.12 14.17 9.44
N PRO A 174 -16.70 15.01 10.41
CA PRO A 174 -16.13 14.51 11.67
C PRO A 174 -17.08 13.65 12.51
N LYS A 175 -18.40 13.76 12.25
CA LYS A 175 -19.43 12.99 12.96
C LYS A 175 -19.71 11.63 12.32
N SER A 176 -19.19 11.39 11.12
CA SER A 176 -19.39 10.11 10.43
C SER A 176 -18.65 8.98 11.15
N PRO A 177 -19.08 7.72 10.98
CA PRO A 177 -18.38 6.58 11.55
C PRO A 177 -16.92 6.54 11.10
N ALA A 178 -16.00 6.32 12.05
CA ALA A 178 -14.56 6.17 11.81
C ALA A 178 -14.19 4.74 11.38
N PHE A 179 -14.99 4.18 10.48
CA PHE A 179 -14.80 2.89 9.83
C PHE A 179 -15.48 2.92 8.47
N VAL A 180 -15.12 1.99 7.59
CA VAL A 180 -15.75 1.79 6.28
C VAL A 180 -16.11 0.34 6.06
N ASN A 181 -17.04 0.06 5.16
CA ASN A 181 -17.36 -1.31 4.77
C ASN A 181 -16.23 -1.92 3.94
N VAL A 182 -15.99 -3.20 4.14
CA VAL A 182 -15.16 -4.04 3.27
C VAL A 182 -16.09 -4.86 2.39
N ASP A 183 -15.98 -4.69 1.07
CA ASP A 183 -16.83 -5.45 0.14
C ASP A 183 -16.44 -6.94 0.10
N GLU A 184 -17.17 -7.76 -0.65
CA GLU A 184 -16.91 -9.21 -0.69
C GLU A 184 -15.56 -9.57 -1.30
N SER A 185 -15.11 -8.76 -2.26
CA SER A 185 -13.81 -8.89 -2.91
C SER A 185 -12.65 -8.42 -2.03
N GLY A 186 -12.93 -7.72 -0.92
CA GLY A 186 -11.91 -7.18 -0.02
C GLY A 186 -11.54 -5.72 -0.30
N ASN A 187 -12.27 -5.00 -1.15
CA ASN A 187 -12.01 -3.58 -1.41
C ASN A 187 -12.38 -2.73 -0.21
N VAL A 188 -11.60 -1.66 -0.04
CA VAL A 188 -11.74 -0.66 1.02
C VAL A 188 -11.59 0.72 0.40
N ALA A 189 -12.58 1.58 0.58
CA ALA A 189 -12.53 2.97 0.16
C ALA A 189 -13.18 3.87 1.20
N GLY A 190 -12.59 5.03 1.45
CA GLY A 190 -13.10 5.98 2.44
C GLY A 190 -12.43 7.34 2.41
N ASN A 191 -12.86 8.19 3.34
CA ASN A 191 -12.39 9.56 3.50
C ASN A 191 -11.42 9.65 4.67
N LEU A 192 -10.31 10.35 4.48
CA LEU A 192 -9.34 10.63 5.53
C LEU A 192 -9.67 11.97 6.18
N MET A 193 -10.03 11.90 7.45
CA MET A 193 -10.28 13.05 8.31
C MET A 193 -9.02 13.32 9.13
N PHE A 194 -8.51 14.56 9.07
CA PHE A 194 -7.23 14.94 9.66
C PHE A 194 -7.42 15.82 10.89
N LEU A 195 -6.63 15.52 11.93
CA LEU A 195 -6.42 16.35 13.10
C LEU A 195 -4.93 16.70 13.15
N SER A 196 -4.60 17.96 12.84
CA SER A 196 -3.23 18.46 12.96
C SER A 196 -2.81 18.56 14.43
N ASN A 197 -1.52 18.35 14.71
CA ASN A 197 -0.93 18.57 16.03
C ASN A 197 -1.11 20.00 16.56
N GLU A 198 -1.29 20.98 15.66
CA GLU A 198 -1.46 22.40 16.00
C GLU A 198 -2.93 22.83 16.12
N SER A 199 -3.87 21.92 15.91
CA SER A 199 -5.30 22.24 15.87
C SER A 199 -6.14 21.30 16.72
N THR A 200 -7.28 21.79 17.20
CA THR A 200 -8.31 20.96 17.85
C THR A 200 -9.43 20.57 16.89
N LYS A 201 -9.38 21.04 15.63
CA LYS A 201 -10.45 20.85 14.65
C LYS A 201 -10.10 19.72 13.71
N VAL A 202 -10.99 18.72 13.63
CA VAL A 202 -10.95 17.67 12.61
C VAL A 202 -11.51 18.20 11.29
N VAL A 203 -10.77 18.03 10.19
CA VAL A 203 -11.17 18.49 8.84
C VAL A 203 -11.03 17.37 7.80
N PRO A 204 -11.86 17.35 6.75
CA PRO A 204 -11.62 16.47 5.61
C PRO A 204 -10.30 16.85 4.93
N ASP A 205 -9.48 15.85 4.59
CA ASP A 205 -8.13 16.09 4.07
C ASP A 205 -7.82 15.27 2.81
N GLY A 206 -8.29 14.03 2.75
CA GLY A 206 -8.02 13.16 1.62
C GLY A 206 -8.92 11.93 1.52
N HIS A 207 -8.46 10.97 0.72
CA HIS A 207 -9.10 9.68 0.51
C HIS A 207 -8.11 8.55 0.70
N PHE A 208 -8.63 7.38 1.06
CA PHE A 208 -7.92 6.11 0.99
C PHE A 208 -8.65 5.18 0.04
N ILE A 209 -7.90 4.52 -0.86
CA ILE A 209 -8.41 3.47 -1.75
C ILE A 209 -7.42 2.32 -1.72
N GLY A 210 -7.90 1.14 -1.32
CA GLY A 210 -7.06 -0.04 -1.16
C GLY A 210 -7.87 -1.32 -1.00
N GLY A 211 -7.25 -2.33 -0.41
CA GLY A 211 -7.85 -3.63 -0.23
C GLY A 211 -7.15 -4.53 0.77
N LEU A 212 -7.82 -5.64 1.08
CA LEU A 212 -7.30 -6.74 1.87
C LEU A 212 -6.85 -7.89 0.97
N TYR A 213 -5.64 -8.37 1.19
CA TYR A 213 -4.96 -9.34 0.33
C TYR A 213 -4.28 -10.45 1.14
N GLY A 214 -3.92 -11.52 0.44
CA GLY A 214 -3.18 -12.64 1.00
C GLY A 214 -4.06 -13.57 1.85
N LYS A 215 -3.45 -14.58 2.45
CA LYS A 215 -4.19 -15.56 3.25
C LYS A 215 -4.98 -14.87 4.36
N ASN A 216 -6.28 -15.13 4.40
CA ASN A 216 -7.21 -14.53 5.35
C ASN A 216 -7.20 -12.99 5.35
N GLY A 217 -6.87 -12.37 4.22
CA GLY A 217 -6.78 -10.92 4.08
C GLY A 217 -5.73 -10.28 5.00
N SER A 218 -4.67 -10.99 5.36
CA SER A 218 -3.67 -10.52 6.34
C SER A 218 -2.78 -9.37 5.86
N VAL A 219 -2.98 -8.84 4.67
CA VAL A 219 -2.26 -7.68 4.12
C VAL A 219 -3.25 -6.58 3.77
N LEU A 220 -3.01 -5.36 4.25
CA LEU A 220 -3.70 -4.15 3.82
C LEU A 220 -2.76 -3.34 2.93
N ASN A 221 -3.19 -3.03 1.71
CA ASN A 221 -2.43 -2.19 0.77
C ASN A 221 -3.33 -1.18 0.07
N GLY A 222 -2.83 0.02 -0.18
CA GLY A 222 -3.57 1.02 -0.95
C GLY A 222 -2.81 2.32 -1.12
N ARG A 223 -3.50 3.29 -1.71
CA ARG A 223 -3.04 4.67 -1.84
C ARG A 223 -3.88 5.61 -0.98
N ALA A 224 -3.22 6.64 -0.48
CA ALA A 224 -3.82 7.75 0.22
C ALA A 224 -3.46 9.05 -0.52
N PHE A 225 -4.41 9.96 -0.69
CA PHE A 225 -4.14 11.21 -1.40
C PHE A 225 -5.07 12.32 -0.93
N SER A 226 -4.54 13.54 -0.93
CA SER A 226 -5.27 14.74 -0.55
C SER A 226 -6.29 15.13 -1.61
N GLU A 227 -7.31 15.88 -1.19
CA GLU A 227 -8.22 16.56 -2.11
C GLU A 227 -7.90 18.04 -2.30
N GLN A 228 -7.06 18.61 -1.44
CA GLN A 228 -6.79 20.04 -1.41
C GLN A 228 -5.69 20.40 -2.40
N ARG A 229 -6.00 21.22 -3.41
CA ARG A 229 -5.01 21.70 -4.38
C ARG A 229 -3.82 22.42 -3.72
N ASP A 230 -4.07 23.17 -2.66
CA ASP A 230 -3.05 24.01 -2.01
C ASP A 230 -2.22 23.25 -0.97
N LYS A 231 -2.67 22.06 -0.56
CA LYS A 231 -1.98 21.15 0.37
C LYS A 231 -1.86 19.77 -0.24
N GLU A 232 -1.60 19.75 -1.55
CA GLU A 232 -1.62 18.52 -2.31
C GLU A 232 -0.58 17.55 -1.75
N TRP A 233 -1.02 16.40 -1.26
CA TRP A 233 -0.16 15.32 -0.82
C TRP A 233 -0.64 13.99 -1.40
N GLN A 234 0.30 13.09 -1.59
CA GLN A 234 0.04 11.72 -2.03
C GLN A 234 0.88 10.75 -1.23
N GLY A 235 0.40 9.52 -1.09
CA GLY A 235 1.08 8.48 -0.35
C GLY A 235 0.55 7.09 -0.63
N VAL A 236 1.29 6.11 -0.14
CA VAL A 236 0.96 4.69 -0.21
C VAL A 236 1.00 4.08 1.17
N VAL A 237 0.09 3.14 1.41
CA VAL A 237 -0.09 2.45 2.68
C VAL A 237 0.20 0.97 2.46
N GLY A 238 1.02 0.41 3.34
CA GLY A 238 1.21 -1.03 3.47
C GLY A 238 1.22 -1.43 4.93
N ALA A 239 0.41 -2.43 5.28
CA ALA A 239 0.33 -2.97 6.62
C ALA A 239 0.06 -4.48 6.60
N THR A 240 0.54 -5.19 7.62
CA THR A 240 0.38 -6.64 7.76
C THR A 240 -0.31 -6.96 9.07
N ALA A 241 -1.08 -8.05 9.08
CA ALA A 241 -1.75 -8.52 10.28
C ALA A 241 -0.73 -8.84 11.37
N VAL A 242 -0.97 -8.37 12.58
CA VAL A 242 -0.19 -8.79 13.75
C VAL A 242 -0.73 -10.14 14.23
N ALA A 243 0.18 -11.07 14.53
CA ALA A 243 -0.23 -12.28 15.22
C ALA A 243 -0.90 -11.89 16.55
N LYS A 244 -2.09 -12.45 16.84
CA LYS A 244 -2.73 -12.27 18.13
C LYS A 244 -1.70 -12.69 19.20
N PRO A 245 -1.46 -11.89 20.26
CA PRO A 245 -0.66 -12.38 21.38
C PRO A 245 -1.30 -13.71 21.82
N ALA A 246 -0.47 -14.75 22.00
CA ALA A 246 -0.97 -15.97 22.60
C ALA A 246 -1.58 -15.60 23.96
N PRO A 247 -2.79 -16.10 24.28
CA PRO A 247 -3.41 -15.87 25.58
C PRO A 247 -2.55 -16.40 26.73
#